data_AF-A0A776QLZ7-F1
#
_entry.id   AF-A0A776QLZ7-F1
#
_cell.length_a   1.000
_cell.length_b   1.000
_cell.length_c   1.000
_cell.angle_alpha   90.00
_cell.angle_beta   90.00
_cell.angle_gamma   90.00
#
_symmetry.space_group_name_H-M   'P 1'
#
loop_
_entity.id
_entity.type
_entity.pdbx_description
1 polymer ?
#
loop_
_entity_poly.entity_id
_entity_poly.type
_entity_poly.pdbx_seq_one_letter_code
_entity_poly.pdbx_strand_id
1 'polypeptide(L)'
;MASSKSLQQAIANIKIWHKGEQRAPHKPLLLLYVLAGYLNGHPRLFDYGSEIYEPLHSLLERFGPQRSQYRPDMPFWRLQGDGFWQLHNAELCSTAGSSRQPPVKELNEYHV
;
A
#
# COMPACT_ATOMS: atom_id res chain seq x y z
N MET A 1 -17.05 10.49 13.46
CA MET A 1 -15.61 10.79 13.26
C MET A 1 -14.82 9.61 13.81
N ALA A 2 -13.90 9.04 13.03
CA ALA A 2 -13.01 7.99 13.55
C ALA A 2 -12.09 8.62 14.61
N SER A 3 -12.05 8.04 15.80
CA SER A 3 -11.13 8.48 16.87
C SER A 3 -9.70 8.00 16.58
N SER A 4 -8.69 8.65 17.16
CA SER A 4 -7.31 8.15 17.12
C SER A 4 -7.19 6.69 17.58
N LYS A 5 -7.97 6.30 18.60
CA LYS A 5 -8.08 4.91 19.07
C LYS A 5 -8.58 3.96 17.98
N SER A 6 -9.56 4.35 17.18
CA SER A 6 -10.06 3.50 16.08
C SER A 6 -9.04 3.31 14.96
N LEU A 7 -8.24 4.33 14.63
CA LEU A 7 -7.17 4.20 13.64
C LEU A 7 -6.02 3.32 14.16
N GLN A 8 -5.59 3.52 15.41
CA GLN A 8 -4.57 2.68 16.05
C GLN A 8 -5.00 1.21 16.05
N GLN A 9 -6.26 0.93 16.39
CA GLN A 9 -6.81 -0.43 16.36
C GLN A 9 -6.82 -1.00 14.93
N ALA A 10 -7.20 -0.21 13.93
CA ALA A 10 -7.20 -0.64 12.53
C ALA A 10 -5.78 -0.96 12.03
N ILE A 11 -4.81 -0.10 12.34
CA ILE A 11 -3.39 -0.31 12.02
C ILE A 11 -2.85 -1.54 12.75
N ALA A 12 -3.17 -1.74 14.03
CA ALA A 12 -2.73 -2.92 14.78
C ALA A 12 -3.27 -4.24 14.21
N ASN A 13 -4.43 -4.19 13.55
CA ASN A 13 -5.13 -5.36 13.00
C ASN A 13 -4.90 -5.56 11.50
N ILE A 14 -3.97 -4.83 10.86
CA ILE A 14 -3.74 -4.97 9.42
C ILE A 14 -3.43 -6.42 9.06
N LYS A 15 -4.06 -6.89 7.98
CA LYS A 15 -3.82 -8.24 7.49
C LYS A 15 -2.47 -8.31 6.79
N ILE A 16 -1.47 -8.83 7.49
CA ILE A 16 -0.12 -9.08 6.98
C ILE A 16 -0.06 -10.50 6.39
N TRP A 17 0.49 -10.61 5.18
CA TRP A 17 0.72 -11.91 4.56
C TRP A 17 1.87 -12.64 5.26
N HIS A 18 1.71 -13.95 5.43
CA HIS A 18 2.73 -14.84 6.00
C HIS A 18 2.86 -16.10 5.14
N LYS A 19 4.07 -16.65 5.08
CA LYS A 19 4.35 -17.98 4.52
C LYS A 19 5.40 -18.66 5.38
N GLY A 20 4.98 -19.63 6.18
CA GLY A 20 5.83 -20.21 7.24
C GLY A 20 6.31 -19.12 8.19
N GLU A 21 7.62 -19.12 8.47
CA GLU A 21 8.28 -18.11 9.32
C GLU A 21 8.47 -16.74 8.66
N GLN A 22 8.25 -16.63 7.34
CA GLN A 22 8.45 -15.37 6.62
C GLN A 22 7.22 -14.47 6.73
N ARG A 23 7.43 -13.27 7.29
CA ARG A 23 6.47 -12.16 7.26
C ARG A 23 6.80 -11.21 6.12
N ALA A 24 5.76 -10.72 5.46
CA ALA A 24 5.86 -9.75 4.38
C ALA A 24 5.74 -8.32 4.94
N PRO A 25 6.81 -7.52 5.03
CA PRO A 25 6.75 -6.18 5.64
C PRO A 25 6.09 -5.11 4.76
N HIS A 26 5.47 -5.50 3.64
CA HIS A 26 5.00 -4.57 2.59
C HIS A 26 3.98 -3.54 3.07
N LYS A 27 2.90 -3.96 3.75
CA LYS A 27 1.88 -3.03 4.27
C LYS A 27 2.43 -2.13 5.40
N PRO A 28 3.14 -2.66 6.41
CA PRO A 28 3.79 -1.82 7.40
C PRO A 28 4.74 -0.77 6.82
N LEU A 29 5.57 -1.14 5.83
CA LEU A 29 6.50 -0.20 5.18
C LEU A 29 5.76 0.91 4.43
N LEU A 30 4.70 0.58 3.69
CA LEU A 30 3.83 1.58 3.05
C LEU A 30 3.24 2.55 4.08
N LEU A 31 2.72 2.03 5.20
CA LEU A 31 2.15 2.87 6.26
C LEU A 31 3.17 3.82 6.87
N LEU A 32 4.37 3.32 7.18
CA LEU A 32 5.44 4.16 7.73
C LEU A 32 5.83 5.27 6.75
N TYR A 33 5.91 4.97 5.45
CA TYR A 33 6.20 5.95 4.42
C TYR A 33 5.16 7.07 4.38
N VAL A 34 3.86 6.75 4.29
CA VAL A 34 2.82 7.80 4.21
C VAL A 34 2.64 8.56 5.51
N LEU A 35 2.82 7.90 6.67
CA LEU A 35 2.81 8.59 7.97
C LEU A 35 3.94 9.61 8.06
N ALA A 36 5.14 9.27 7.56
CA ALA A 36 6.24 10.22 7.45
C ALA A 36 5.88 11.38 6.51
N GLY A 37 5.20 11.13 5.40
CA GLY A 37 4.68 12.19 4.53
C GLY A 37 3.72 13.13 5.26
N TYR A 38 2.73 12.61 5.97
CA TYR A 38 1.80 13.43 6.75
C TYR A 38 2.49 14.26 7.84
N LEU A 39 3.49 13.70 8.51
CA LEU A 39 4.30 14.43 9.49
C LEU A 39 5.08 15.59 8.86
N ASN A 40 5.39 15.51 7.56
CA ASN A 40 6.06 16.55 6.79
C ASN A 40 5.08 17.48 6.04
N GLY A 41 3.78 17.43 6.37
CA GLY A 41 2.77 18.33 5.79
C GLY A 41 2.26 17.90 4.41
N HIS A 42 2.51 16.66 3.99
CA HIS A 42 1.95 16.12 2.75
C HIS A 42 0.42 16.12 2.79
N PRO A 43 -0.27 16.44 1.67
CA PRO A 43 -1.72 16.29 1.58
C PRO A 43 -2.17 14.83 1.77
N ARG A 44 -3.49 14.64 1.89
CA ARG A 44 -4.09 13.33 2.22
C ARG A 44 -3.82 12.24 1.18
N LEU A 45 -3.85 12.58 -0.10
CA LEU A 45 -3.74 11.60 -1.20
C LEU A 45 -2.31 11.59 -1.73
N PHE A 46 -1.81 10.40 -2.02
CA PHE A 46 -0.53 10.16 -2.69
C PHE A 46 -0.83 9.51 -4.04
N ASP A 47 -0.16 9.95 -5.10
CA ASP A 47 -0.20 9.32 -6.41
C ASP A 47 0.68 8.06 -6.44
N TYR A 48 0.12 6.93 -6.88
CA TYR A 48 0.84 5.67 -6.89
C TYR A 48 2.12 5.71 -7.73
N GLY A 49 2.03 6.27 -8.94
CA GLY A 49 3.11 6.20 -9.93
C GLY A 49 4.29 7.11 -9.59
N SER A 50 4.00 8.33 -9.17
CA SER A 50 4.98 9.38 -8.93
C SER A 50 5.48 9.45 -7.49
N GLU A 51 4.68 9.01 -6.51
CA GLU A 51 5.01 9.19 -5.08
C GLU A 51 5.19 7.86 -4.34
N ILE A 52 4.48 6.81 -4.71
CA ILE A 52 4.52 5.54 -3.96
C ILE A 52 5.51 4.53 -4.56
N TYR A 53 5.54 4.36 -5.88
CA TYR A 53 6.22 3.23 -6.52
C TYR A 53 7.70 3.12 -6.14
N GLU A 54 8.52 4.13 -6.46
CA GLU A 54 9.97 4.10 -6.24
C GLU A 54 10.35 4.09 -4.74
N PRO A 55 9.76 4.96 -3.89
CA PRO A 55 10.09 4.92 -2.46
C PRO A 55 9.73 3.60 -1.81
N LEU A 56 8.55 3.03 -2.11
CA LEU A 56 8.16 1.75 -1.55
C LEU A 56 9.01 0.60 -2.12
N HIS A 57 9.35 0.62 -3.41
CA HIS A 57 10.27 -0.36 -3.99
C HIS A 57 11.61 -0.38 -3.23
N SER A 58 12.21 0.79 -3.01
CA SER A 58 13.46 0.96 -2.27
C SER A 58 13.38 0.47 -0.83
N LEU A 59 12.25 0.74 -0.15
CA LEU A 59 12.01 0.25 1.22
C LEU A 59 11.87 -1.28 1.27
N LEU A 60 11.19 -1.87 0.29
CA LEU A 60 11.03 -3.32 0.19
C LEU A 60 12.35 -4.03 -0.08
N GLU A 61 13.20 -3.45 -0.91
CA GLU A 61 14.54 -3.96 -1.17
C GLU A 61 15.42 -3.91 0.07
N ARG A 62 15.39 -2.79 0.80
CA ARG A 62 16.27 -2.56 1.97
C ARG A 62 15.84 -3.30 3.23
N PHE A 63 14.54 -3.40 3.47
CA PHE A 63 14.00 -3.90 4.75
C PHE A 63 13.13 -5.17 4.59
N GLY A 64 12.90 -5.62 3.36
CA GLY A 64 12.19 -6.85 3.05
C GLY A 64 13.10 -8.06 2.90
N PRO A 65 12.52 -9.28 2.92
CA PRO A 65 13.24 -10.46 2.48
C PRO A 65 13.66 -10.31 1.01
N GLN A 66 14.77 -10.93 0.63
CA GLN A 66 15.21 -10.95 -0.76
C GLN A 66 14.13 -11.58 -1.66
N ARG A 67 13.82 -10.94 -2.79
CA ARG A 67 12.83 -11.40 -3.76
C ARG A 67 13.40 -11.29 -5.18
N SER A 68 12.91 -12.14 -6.08
CA SER A 68 13.18 -11.99 -7.52
C SER A 68 12.45 -10.77 -8.13
N GLN A 69 11.34 -10.36 -7.51
CA GLN A 69 10.58 -9.19 -7.91
C GLN A 69 9.92 -8.56 -6.68
N TYR A 70 10.11 -7.25 -6.50
CA TYR A 70 9.37 -6.47 -5.52
C TYR A 70 8.08 -5.93 -6.13
N ARG A 71 7.00 -5.92 -5.35
CA ARG A 71 5.65 -5.58 -5.82
C ARG A 71 5.04 -4.48 -4.95
N PRO A 72 5.42 -3.20 -5.16
CA PRO A 72 4.84 -2.06 -4.44
C PRO A 72 3.33 -1.89 -4.67
N ASP A 73 2.83 -2.31 -5.82
CA ASP A 73 1.42 -2.30 -6.22
C ASP A 73 0.54 -3.11 -5.27
N MET A 74 1.06 -4.23 -4.76
CA MET A 74 0.31 -5.17 -3.95
C MET A 74 -0.11 -4.64 -2.57
N PRO A 75 0.80 -4.14 -1.71
CA PRO A 75 0.40 -3.51 -0.46
C PRO A 75 -0.48 -2.27 -0.70
N PHE A 76 -0.17 -1.44 -1.69
CA PHE A 76 -0.94 -0.24 -2.01
C PHE A 76 -2.41 -0.57 -2.35
N TRP A 77 -2.62 -1.53 -3.26
CA TRP A 77 -3.97 -1.95 -3.63
C TRP A 77 -4.68 -2.71 -2.51
N ARG A 78 -4.01 -3.63 -1.81
CA ARG A 78 -4.66 -4.53 -0.83
C ARG A 78 -4.98 -3.88 0.51
N LEU A 79 -4.36 -2.74 0.83
CA LEU A 79 -4.60 -2.05 2.09
C LEU A 79 -6.02 -1.47 2.17
N GLN A 80 -6.70 -1.27 1.02
CA GLN A 80 -8.12 -0.89 0.97
C GLN A 80 -9.02 -1.89 1.72
N GLY A 81 -8.64 -3.18 1.71
CA GLY A 81 -9.39 -4.24 2.40
C GLY A 81 -9.28 -4.18 3.92
N ASP A 82 -8.39 -3.36 4.48
CA ASP A 82 -8.25 -3.13 5.92
C ASP A 82 -9.16 -1.99 6.43
N GLY A 83 -9.90 -1.32 5.54
CA GLY A 83 -11.01 -0.42 5.88
C GLY A 83 -10.64 1.02 6.26
N PHE A 84 -9.35 1.38 6.19
CA PHE A 84 -8.88 2.74 6.49
C PHE A 84 -8.01 3.34 5.36
N TRP A 85 -7.92 2.65 4.23
CA TRP A 85 -7.16 3.08 3.06
C TRP A 85 -8.10 3.35 1.89
N GLN A 86 -8.03 4.55 1.34
CA GLN A 86 -8.85 4.96 0.21
C GLN A 86 -7.98 5.12 -1.02
N LEU A 87 -8.46 4.63 -2.15
CA LEU A 87 -7.86 4.79 -3.47
C LEU A 87 -8.79 5.68 -4.30
N HIS A 88 -8.26 6.71 -4.95
CA HIS A 88 -9.02 7.50 -5.92
C HIS A 88 -8.88 6.85 -7.29
N ASN A 89 -9.87 6.97 -8.17
CA ASN A 89 -9.83 6.43 -9.53
C ASN A 89 -9.70 4.91 -9.62
N ALA A 90 -9.81 4.19 -8.50
CA ALA A 90 -9.73 2.74 -8.45
C ALA A 90 -10.88 2.06 -9.22
N GLU A 91 -12.01 2.76 -9.40
CA GLU A 91 -13.13 2.35 -10.23
C GLU A 91 -12.83 2.34 -11.73
N LEU A 92 -11.78 3.06 -12.18
CA LEU A 92 -11.31 3.05 -13.57
C LEU A 92 -10.41 1.83 -13.86
N CYS A 93 -9.87 1.21 -12.81
CA CYS A 93 -8.98 0.07 -12.91
C CYS A 93 -9.73 -1.25 -13.15
N SER A 94 -9.19 -2.07 -14.04
CA SER A 94 -9.69 -3.42 -14.32
C SER A 94 -9.23 -4.40 -13.24
N THR A 95 -10.18 -4.99 -12.50
CA THR A 95 -9.85 -5.96 -11.43
C THR A 95 -10.14 -7.41 -11.82
N ALA A 96 -10.16 -7.70 -13.13
CA ALA A 96 -10.49 -9.03 -13.63
C ALA A 96 -9.38 -10.05 -13.28
N GLY A 97 -9.75 -11.23 -12.79
CA GLY A 97 -8.84 -12.34 -12.52
C GLY A 97 -8.76 -12.81 -11.07
N SER A 98 -7.96 -13.84 -10.83
CA SER A 98 -7.86 -14.53 -9.52
C SER A 98 -7.25 -13.66 -8.42
N SER A 99 -6.40 -12.69 -8.77
CA SER A 99 -5.77 -11.77 -7.82
C SER A 99 -6.67 -10.61 -7.39
N ARG A 100 -7.73 -10.31 -8.16
CA ARG A 100 -8.62 -9.13 -8.03
C ARG A 100 -7.86 -7.81 -7.87
N GLN A 101 -6.82 -7.65 -8.68
CA GLN A 101 -5.92 -6.48 -8.65
C GLN A 101 -5.67 -6.02 -10.09
N PRO A 102 -5.61 -4.70 -10.34
CA PRO A 102 -5.29 -4.17 -11.65
C PRO A 102 -3.81 -4.29 -12.01
N PRO A 103 -3.49 -4.25 -13.32
CA PRO A 103 -2.14 -4.06 -13.80
C PRO A 103 -1.52 -2.76 -13.25
N VAL A 104 -0.21 -2.78 -12.94
CA VAL A 104 0.54 -1.60 -12.49
C VAL A 104 0.42 -0.43 -13.47
N LYS A 105 0.34 -0.72 -14.77
CA LYS A 105 0.15 0.28 -15.81
C LYS A 105 -1.11 1.12 -15.58
N GLU A 106 -2.21 0.50 -15.15
CA GLU A 106 -3.47 1.21 -14.92
C GLU A 106 -3.43 2.08 -13.66
N LEU A 107 -2.70 1.64 -12.63
CA LEU A 107 -2.48 2.49 -11.44
C LEU A 107 -1.75 3.79 -11.81
N ASN A 108 -0.78 3.70 -12.73
CA ASN A 108 -0.07 4.87 -13.24
C ASN A 108 -0.93 5.70 -14.21
N GLU A 109 -1.65 5.04 -15.11
CA GLU A 109 -2.48 5.71 -16.14
C GLU A 109 -3.64 6.50 -15.52
N TYR A 110 -4.24 5.97 -14.46
CA TYR A 110 -5.39 6.60 -13.80
C TYR A 110 -5.02 7.41 -12.56
N HIS A 111 -3.73 7.58 -12.25
CA HIS A 111 -3.27 8.37 -11.10
C HIS A 111 -3.98 7.95 -9.80
N VAL A 112 -3.98 6.64 -9.55
CA VAL A 112 -4.59 6.03 -8.36
C VAL A 112 -3.79 6.36 -7.12
#